data_AF-A0A958T0M3-F1
#
_entry.id   AF-A0A958T0M3-F1
#
_cell.length_a   1.000
_cell.length_b   1.000
_cell.length_c   1.000
_cell.angle_alpha   90.00
_cell.angle_beta   90.00
_cell.angle_gamma   90.00
#
_symmetry.space_group_name_H-M   'P 1'
#
loop_
_entity.id
_entity.type
_entity.pdbx_description
1 polymer ?
#
loop_
_entity_poly.entity_id
_entity_poly.type
_entity_poly.pdbx_seq_one_letter_code
_entity_poly.pdbx_strand_id
1 'polypeptide(L)' 'MLFNSIDFAIFFPIVFVLYWLVSKNLILRNVLILVSSYVFYGWWDWRFLFLIVISSLVDFIVGLMLSKTDKKVKPID' A
#
# COMPACT_ATOMS: atom_id res chain seq x y z
N MET A 1 5.73 5.09 13.33
CA MET A 1 7.14 5.23 13.79
C MET A 1 7.73 6.45 13.10
N LEU A 2 8.62 7.20 13.77
CA LEU A 2 9.37 8.28 13.12
C LEU A 2 10.67 7.72 12.56
N PHE A 3 11.17 8.25 11.44
CA PHE A 3 12.42 7.79 10.83
C PHE A 3 13.64 7.91 11.76
N ASN A 4 13.63 8.88 12.66
CA ASN A 4 14.70 9.10 13.65
C ASN A 4 14.45 8.36 14.98
N SER A 5 13.48 7.44 15.07
CA SER A 5 13.21 6.68 16.29
C SER A 5 13.91 5.32 16.30
N ILE A 6 14.22 4.84 17.51
CA ILE A 6 14.78 3.50 17.73
C ILE A 6 13.83 2.42 17.20
N ASP A 7 12.51 2.65 17.28
CA ASP A 7 11.51 1.73 16.73
C ASP A 7 11.73 1.49 15.22
N PHE A 8 11.98 2.55 14.44
CA PHE A 8 12.26 2.41 13.01
C PHE A 8 13.59 1.71 12.75
N ALA A 9 14.63 2.03 13.53
CA ALA A 9 15.95 1.41 13.43
C ALA A 9 15.91 -0.10 13.65
N ILE A 10 14.99 -0.60 14.47
CA ILE A 10 14.76 -2.05 14.69
C ILE A 10 13.81 -2.62 13.63
N PHE A 11 12.73 -1.90 13.31
CA PHE A 11 11.72 -2.35 12.36
C PHE A 11 12.29 -2.58 10.95
N PHE A 12 13.09 -1.64 10.45
CA PHE A 12 13.66 -1.70 9.10
C PHE A 12 14.48 -2.98 8.83
N PRO A 13 15.51 -3.33 9.62
CA PRO A 13 16.29 -4.54 9.37
C PRO A 13 15.47 -5.82 9.52
N ILE A 14 14.47 -5.86 10.42
CA ILE A 14 13.55 -7.00 10.53
C ILE A 14 12.78 -7.19 9.23
N VAL A 15 12.10 -6.15 8.75
CA VAL A 15 11.31 -6.21 7.51
C VAL A 15 12.21 -6.53 6.31
N PHE A 16 13.41 -5.96 6.27
CA PHE A 16 14.38 -6.21 5.20
C PHE A 16 14.82 -7.68 5.14
N VAL A 17 15.15 -8.29 6.28
CA VAL A 17 15.51 -9.71 6.36
C VAL A 17 14.31 -10.58 5.95
N LEU A 18 13.13 -10.30 6.49
CA LEU A 18 11.92 -11.05 6.14
C LEU A 18 11.59 -10.96 4.65
N TYR A 19 11.73 -9.78 4.04
CA TYR A 19 11.55 -9.57 2.60
C TYR A 19 12.46 -10.51 1.79
N TRP A 20 13.72 -10.63 2.20
CA TRP A 20 14.68 -11.52 1.52
C TRP A 20 14.30 -13.00 1.68
N LEU A 21 13.80 -13.39 2.85
CA LEU A 21 13.34 -14.76 3.12
C LEU A 21 12.13 -15.15 2.27
N VAL A 22 11.18 -14.23 2.07
CA VAL A 22 9.97 -14.48 1.27
C VAL A 22 10.12 -14.09 -0.21
N SER A 23 11.31 -13.67 -0.63
CA SER A 23 11.59 -13.12 -1.98
C SER A 23 11.22 -14.05 -3.14
N LYS A 24 11.26 -15.37 -2.91
CA LYS A 24 10.91 -16.40 -3.90
C LYS A 24 9.41 -16.48 -4.21
N ASN A 25 8.55 -16.02 -3.31
CA ASN A 25 7.10 -16.07 -3.49
C ASN A 25 6.54 -14.65 -3.62
N LEU A 26 6.09 -14.31 -4.84
CA LEU A 26 5.55 -12.99 -5.17
C LEU A 26 4.38 -12.57 -4.27
N ILE A 27 3.50 -13.50 -3.91
CA ILE A 27 2.32 -13.21 -3.09
C ILE A 27 2.77 -12.87 -1.67
N LEU A 28 3.61 -13.71 -1.06
CA LEU A 28 4.13 -13.47 0.29
C LEU A 28 4.94 -12.17 0.37
N ARG A 29 5.74 -11.88 -0.66
CA ARG A 29 6.51 -10.63 -0.75
C ARG A 29 5.61 -9.41 -0.77
N ASN A 30 4.56 -9.43 -1.58
CA ASN A 30 3.63 -8.30 -1.69
C ASN A 30 2.80 -8.13 -0.41
N VAL A 31 2.33 -9.24 0.19
CA VAL A 31 1.63 -9.20 1.48
C VAL A 31 2.53 -8.65 2.58
N LEU A 32 3.79 -9.08 2.63
CA LEU A 32 4.75 -8.60 3.63
C LEU A 32 4.98 -7.08 3.52
N ILE A 33 5.21 -6.58 2.30
CA ILE A 33 5.41 -5.13 2.07
C ILE A 33 4.14 -4.36 2.47
N LEU A 34 2.97 -4.87 2.09
CA LEU A 34 1.69 -4.23 2.36
C LEU A 34 1.39 -4.17 3.86
N VAL A 35 1.58 -5.27 4.59
CA VAL A 35 1.44 -5.30 6.06
C VAL A 35 2.48 -4.39 6.72
N SER A 36 3.74 -4.45 6.29
CA SER A 36 4.81 -3.61 6.85
C SER A 36 4.52 -2.13 6.67
N SER A 37 4.00 -1.74 5.50
CA SER A 37 3.52 -0.38 5.24
C SER A 37 2.44 0.02 6.25
N TYR A 38 1.38 -0.79 6.41
CA TYR A 38 0.31 -0.47 7.34
C TYR A 38 0.76 -0.39 8.80
N VAL A 39 1.69 -1.27 9.23
CA VAL A 39 2.26 -1.22 10.57
C VAL A 39 3.07 0.07 10.77
N PHE A 40 3.93 0.42 9.82
CA PHE A 40 4.76 1.63 9.90
C PHE A 40 3.91 2.91 10.00
N TYR A 41 2.90 3.03 9.13
CA TYR A 41 1.97 4.16 9.12
C TYR A 41 1.00 4.16 10.31
N GLY A 42 0.51 2.99 10.73
CA GLY A 42 -0.42 2.85 11.84
C GLY A 42 0.21 3.13 13.20
N TRP A 43 1.52 2.98 13.32
CA TRP A 43 2.26 3.28 14.54
C TRP A 43 2.35 4.78 14.85
N TRP A 44 2.12 5.66 13.87
CA TRP A 44 2.11 7.10 14.13
C TRP A 44 0.76 7.56 14.70
N ASP A 45 -0.32 7.31 13.97
CA ASP A 45 -1.70 7.44 14.47
C ASP A 45 -2.65 6.70 13.52
N TRP A 46 -3.33 5.68 14.05
CA TRP A 46 -4.23 4.79 13.30
C TRP A 46 -5.41 5.51 12.63
N ARG A 47 -5.82 6.70 13.09
CA ARG A 47 -6.93 7.47 12.52
C ARG A 47 -6.60 7.95 11.11
N PHE A 48 -5.36 8.35 10.87
CA PHE A 48 -4.92 8.78 9.54
C PHE A 48 -4.75 7.60 8.58
N LEU A 49 -4.57 6.39 9.09
CA LEU A 49 -4.53 5.18 8.25
C LEU A 49 -5.88 4.98 7.53
N PHE A 50 -6.99 5.24 8.23
CA PHE A 50 -8.33 5.11 7.67
C PHE A 50 -8.57 6.11 6.52
N LEU A 51 -8.03 7.33 6.66
CA LEU A 51 -8.09 8.35 5.60
C LEU A 51 -7.36 7.89 4.34
N ILE A 52 -6.17 7.31 4.48
CA ILE A 52 -5.37 6.81 3.35
C ILE A 52 -6.09 5.65 2.65
N VAL A 53 -6.63 4.69 3.41
CA VAL A 53 -7.35 3.55 2.85
C VAL A 53 -8.60 3.98 2.10
N ILE A 54 -9.41 4.87 2.70
CA ILE A 54 -10.60 5.40 2.04
C ILE A 54 -10.24 6.16 0.77
N SER A 55 -9.26 7.07 0.82
CA SER A 55 -8.83 7.82 -0.36
C SER A 55 -8.41 6.90 -1.49
N SER A 56 -7.54 5.92 -1.19
CA SER A 56 -7.04 4.96 -2.18
C SER A 56 -8.17 4.13 -2.80
N LEU A 57 -9.16 3.72 -2.01
CA LEU A 57 -10.33 2.98 -2.50
C LEU A 57 -11.21 3.84 -3.40
N VAL A 58 -11.46 5.09 -3.01
CA VAL A 58 -12.24 6.04 -3.80
C VAL A 58 -11.55 6.28 -5.14
N ASP A 59 -10.25 6.58 -5.13
CA ASP A 59 -9.45 6.81 -6.35
C ASP A 59 -9.47 5.59 -7.27
N PHE A 60 -9.35 4.39 -6.71
CA PHE A 60 -9.42 3.13 -7.46
C PHE A 60 -10.80 2.89 -8.09
N ILE A 61 -11.88 3.13 -7.34
CA ILE A 61 -13.25 2.98 -7.82
C ILE A 61 -13.54 3.99 -8.93
N VAL A 62 -13.14 5.25 -8.74
CA VAL A 62 -13.30 6.31 -9.75
C VAL A 62 -12.53 5.96 -11.02
N GLY A 63 -11.28 5.51 -10.91
CA GLY A 63 -10.49 5.04 -12.06
C GLY A 63 -11.16 3.89 -12.82
N LEU A 64 -11.74 2.92 -12.11
CA LEU A 64 -12.51 1.83 -12.72
C LEU A 64 -13.78 2.33 -13.41
N MET A 65 -14.48 3.31 -12.83
CA MET A 65 -15.68 3.89 -13.43
C MET A 65 -15.35 4.68 -14.70
N LEU A 66 -14.27 5.48 -14.69
CA LEU A 66 -13.80 6.21 -15.87
C LEU A 66 -13.40 5.26 -17.00
N SER A 67 -12.67 4.18 -16.68
CA SER A 67 -12.29 3.15 -17.67
C SER A 67 -13.50 2.49 -18.35
N LYS A 68 -14.64 2.37 -17.66
CA LYS A 68 -15.89 1.85 -18.24
C LYS A 68 -16.59 2.87 -19.15
N THR A 69 -16.44 4.16 -18.88
CA THR A 69 -17.03 5.24 -19.67
C THR A 69 -16.27 5.46 -20.98
N ASP A 70 -14.94 5.40 -20.97
CA ASP A 70 -14.11 5.56 -22.19
C ASP A 70 -14.36 4.46 -23.24
N LYS A 71 -14.75 3.25 -22.83
CA LYS A 71 -15.15 2.19 -23.78
C LYS A 71 -16.46 2.46 -24.53
N LYS A 72 -17.25 3.46 -24.12
CA LYS A 72 -18.52 3.83 -24.78
C LYS A 72 -18.39 4.98 -25.78
N VAL A 73 -17.28 5.72 -25.80
CA VAL A 73 -17.05 6.73 -26.83
C VAL A 73 -16.42 6.02 -28.03
N LYS A 74 -17.28 5.48 -28.91
CA LYS A 74 -16.88 5.09 -30.27
C LYS A 74 -16.20 6.32 -30.92
N PRO A 75 -15.04 6.16 -31.59
CA PRO A 75 -14.60 7.17 -32.53
C PRO A 75 -15.70 7.31 -33.57
N ILE A 76 -16.14 8.54 -33.79
CA ILE A 76 -17.01 8.88 -34.92
C ILE A 76 -16.05 8.95 -36.10
N ASP A 77 -15.94 7.84 -36.83
CA ASP A 77 -15.29 7.77 -38.14
C ASP A 77 -16.12 8.55 -39.18
#